data_AF-A0A924FIP9-F1
#
_entry.id   AF-A0A924FIP9-F1
#
_cell.length_a   1.000
_cell.length_b   1.000
_cell.length_c   1.000
_cell.angle_alpha   90.00
_cell.angle_beta   90.00
_cell.angle_gamma   90.00
#
_symmetry.space_group_name_H-M   'P 1'
#
loop_
_entity.id
_entity.type
_entity.pdbx_description
1 polymer ?
#
loop_
_entity_poly.entity_id
_entity_poly.type
_entity_poly.pdbx_seq_one_letter_code
_entity_poly.pdbx_strand_id
1 'polypeptide(L)'
;MDEILSIMMSWAVTLSGYPAPAHMPTLELVPHSFMVERACRGLECHVQGWFPGGQTIYIDQKLDPSNGLYDSSVLLHELVHYLQQEAKASQGAGVHTTCSSNVAAEREAYGAQREYLLRYGNYMPVGSSMHNVSC
;
A
#
# COMPACT_ATOMS: atom_id res chain seq x y z
N MET A 1 16.86 -5.29 0.71
CA MET A 1 15.39 -5.26 0.78
C MET A 1 14.91 -4.92 2.18
N ASP A 2 15.46 -5.53 3.23
CA ASP A 2 15.03 -5.26 4.61
C ASP A 2 15.25 -3.81 5.08
N GLU A 3 16.34 -3.17 4.62
CA GLU A 3 16.62 -1.76 4.94
C GLU A 3 15.58 -0.83 4.31
N ILE A 4 15.31 -0.96 3.00
CA ILE A 4 14.29 -0.12 2.34
C ILE A 4 12.91 -0.35 2.93
N LEU A 5 12.56 -1.59 3.28
CA LEU A 5 11.30 -1.91 3.93
C LEU A 5 11.16 -1.20 5.28
N SER A 6 12.23 -1.16 6.08
CA SER A 6 12.24 -0.47 7.38
C SER A 6 12.11 1.05 7.23
N ILE A 7 12.81 1.64 6.25
CA ILE A 7 12.73 3.07 5.95
C ILE A 7 11.32 3.42 5.47
N MET A 8 10.75 2.63 4.56
CA MET A 8 9.40 2.86 4.04
C MET A 8 8.33 2.64 5.12
N MET A 9 8.52 1.70 6.06
CA MET A 9 7.63 1.56 7.21
C MET A 9 7.66 2.80 8.11
N SER A 10 8.84 3.37 8.35
CA SER A 10 8.96 4.63 9.11
C SER A 10 8.19 5.77 8.45
N TRP A 11 8.27 5.87 7.11
CA TRP A 11 7.45 6.81 6.34
C TRP A 11 5.95 6.51 6.46
N ALA A 12 5.54 5.26 6.29
CA ALA A 12 4.14 4.86 6.37
C ALA A 12 3.53 5.19 7.75
N VAL A 13 4.25 4.89 8.84
CA VAL A 13 3.88 5.27 10.22
C VAL A 13 3.75 6.79 10.34
N THR A 14 4.76 7.54 9.87
CA THR A 14 4.79 9.00 9.98
C THR A 14 3.64 9.67 9.22
N LEU A 15 3.31 9.18 8.03
CA LEU A 15 2.33 9.81 7.14
C LEU A 15 0.88 9.36 7.38
N SER A 16 0.67 8.13 7.86
CA SER A 16 -0.67 7.63 8.22
C SER A 16 -1.06 7.97 9.65
N GLY A 17 -0.07 8.11 10.56
CA GLY A 17 -0.31 8.30 11.99
C GLY A 17 -0.63 7.00 12.75
N TYR A 18 -0.60 5.84 12.10
CA TYR A 18 -0.71 4.55 12.80
C TYR A 18 0.54 4.24 13.62
N PRO A 19 0.42 3.47 14.72
CA PRO A 19 1.59 3.02 15.46
C PRO A 19 2.45 2.09 14.61
N ALA A 20 3.75 2.05 14.90
CA ALA A 20 4.63 1.04 14.32
C ALA A 20 4.13 -0.37 14.68
N PRO A 21 4.15 -1.32 13.72
CA PRO A 21 3.63 -2.65 13.96
C PRO A 21 4.61 -3.46 14.81
N ALA A 22 4.09 -4.42 15.57
CA ALA A 22 4.93 -5.29 16.39
C ALA A 22 5.80 -6.23 15.53
N HIS A 23 5.32 -6.56 14.33
CA HIS A 23 6.01 -7.41 13.36
C HIS A 23 6.07 -6.68 12.02
N MET A 24 7.17 -6.81 11.31
CA MET A 24 7.29 -6.30 9.96
C MET A 24 6.62 -7.26 8.96
N PRO A 25 5.99 -6.76 7.90
CA PRO A 25 5.50 -7.62 6.84
C PRO A 25 6.67 -8.21 6.04
N THR A 26 6.42 -9.31 5.34
CA THR A 26 7.33 -9.85 4.32
C THR A 26 7.09 -9.13 3.00
N LEU A 27 8.15 -8.77 2.30
CA LEU A 27 8.08 -8.19 0.96
C LEU A 27 8.45 -9.24 -0.08
N GLU A 28 7.56 -9.49 -1.03
CA GLU A 28 7.79 -10.42 -2.14
C GLU A 28 7.69 -9.71 -3.50
N LEU A 29 8.74 -9.84 -4.31
CA LEU A 29 8.73 -9.40 -5.70
C LEU A 29 8.15 -10.51 -6.58
N VAL A 30 7.10 -10.19 -7.33
CA VAL A 30 6.35 -11.16 -8.14
C VAL A 30 6.22 -10.69 -9.59
N PRO A 31 6.11 -11.60 -10.58
CA PRO A 31 5.83 -11.20 -11.96
C PRO A 31 4.45 -10.55 -12.07
N HIS A 32 4.28 -9.59 -12.98
CA HIS A 32 3.00 -8.89 -13.21
C HIS A 32 1.81 -9.85 -13.40
N SER A 33 2.02 -11.00 -14.05
CA SER A 33 0.98 -12.02 -14.25
C SER A 33 0.38 -12.54 -12.93
N PHE A 34 1.17 -12.55 -11.85
CA PHE A 34 0.66 -12.87 -10.51
C PHE A 34 -0.35 -11.83 -10.03
N MET A 35 -0.08 -10.54 -10.25
CA MET A 35 -1.00 -9.45 -9.88
C MET A 35 -2.30 -9.54 -10.68
N VAL A 36 -2.18 -9.76 -12.00
CA VAL A 36 -3.34 -9.97 -12.88
C VAL A 36 -4.22 -11.10 -12.37
N GLU A 37 -3.63 -12.25 -12.05
CA GLU A 37 -4.37 -13.42 -11.58
C GLU A 37 -4.98 -13.19 -10.19
N ARG A 38 -4.20 -12.69 -9.23
CA ARG A 38 -4.56 -12.67 -7.81
C ARG A 38 -5.30 -11.40 -7.37
N ALA A 39 -4.82 -10.23 -7.76
CA ALA A 39 -5.43 -8.95 -7.40
C ALA A 39 -6.60 -8.60 -8.35
N CYS A 40 -6.41 -8.87 -9.65
CA CYS A 40 -7.34 -8.43 -10.70
C CYS A 40 -8.24 -9.55 -11.25
N ARG A 41 -8.22 -10.74 -10.63
CA ARG A 41 -9.10 -11.88 -10.97
C ARG A 41 -8.99 -12.33 -12.43
N GLY A 42 -7.77 -12.28 -12.97
CA GLY A 42 -7.45 -12.69 -14.35
C GLY A 42 -7.73 -11.62 -15.41
N LEU A 43 -8.18 -10.43 -15.03
CA LEU A 43 -8.35 -9.29 -15.94
C LEU A 43 -7.07 -8.46 -15.95
N GLU A 44 -6.52 -8.20 -17.13
CA GLU A 44 -5.35 -7.33 -17.31
C GLU A 44 -5.58 -5.98 -16.63
N CYS A 45 -4.59 -5.52 -15.85
CA CYS A 45 -4.72 -4.36 -14.98
C CYS A 45 -3.37 -3.69 -14.75
N HIS A 46 -3.39 -2.50 -14.13
CA HIS A 46 -2.18 -1.71 -13.84
C HIS A 46 -1.75 -1.78 -12.37
N VAL A 47 -2.19 -2.81 -11.64
CA VAL A 47 -1.80 -3.00 -10.24
C VAL A 47 -0.32 -3.37 -10.18
N GLN A 48 0.46 -2.60 -9.41
CA GLN A 48 1.91 -2.79 -9.26
C GLN A 48 2.33 -3.13 -7.82
N GLY A 49 1.43 -2.94 -6.86
CA GLY A 49 1.57 -3.36 -5.47
C GLY A 49 0.25 -3.95 -4.99
N TRP A 50 0.31 -4.91 -4.07
CA TRP A 50 -0.88 -5.52 -3.53
C TRP A 50 -0.65 -6.14 -2.15
N PHE A 51 -1.45 -5.70 -1.19
CA PHE A 51 -1.60 -6.32 0.12
C PHE A 51 -2.99 -6.99 0.26
N PRO A 52 -3.11 -8.32 0.14
CA PRO A 52 -4.40 -9.03 0.30
C PRO A 52 -4.90 -9.14 1.74
N GLY A 53 -4.10 -8.69 2.71
CA GLY A 53 -4.24 -9.05 4.11
C GLY A 53 -3.26 -10.16 4.54
N GLY A 54 -3.03 -10.29 5.83
CA GLY A 54 -2.04 -11.19 6.42
C GLY A 54 -0.70 -10.50 6.68
N GLN A 55 0.41 -11.12 6.26
CA GLN A 55 1.77 -10.62 6.52
C GLN A 55 2.60 -10.35 5.28
N THR A 56 2.10 -10.65 4.07
CA THR A 56 2.90 -10.51 2.85
C THR A 56 2.41 -9.35 2.00
N ILE A 57 3.32 -8.47 1.63
CA ILE A 57 3.13 -7.42 0.63
C ILE A 57 3.77 -7.91 -0.67
N TYR A 58 3.01 -7.86 -1.75
CA TYR A 58 3.48 -8.18 -3.09
C TYR A 58 3.78 -6.90 -3.86
N ILE A 59 4.90 -6.86 -4.57
CA ILE A 59 5.29 -5.78 -5.47
C ILE A 59 5.65 -6.38 -6.84
N ASP A 60 5.24 -5.73 -7.92
CA ASP A 60 5.64 -6.13 -9.27
C ASP A 60 7.17 -6.05 -9.37
N GLN A 61 7.80 -7.17 -9.75
CA GLN A 61 9.25 -7.31 -9.85
C GLN A 61 9.92 -6.34 -10.85
N LYS A 62 9.14 -5.65 -11.69
CA LYS A 62 9.65 -4.57 -12.55
C LYS A 62 9.92 -3.27 -11.79
N LEU A 63 9.38 -3.12 -10.59
CA LEU A 63 9.64 -1.97 -9.72
C LEU A 63 10.94 -2.16 -8.95
N ASP A 64 11.63 -1.06 -8.68
CA ASP A 64 12.79 -0.98 -7.81
C ASP A 64 12.56 0.06 -6.70
N PRO A 65 11.89 -0.34 -5.60
CA PRO A 65 11.65 0.54 -4.45
C PRO A 65 12.92 1.10 -3.80
N SER A 66 14.10 0.53 -4.08
CA SER A 66 15.36 1.01 -3.48
C SER A 66 15.92 2.23 -4.23
N ASN A 67 15.59 2.37 -5.52
CA ASN A 67 16.17 3.40 -6.39
C ASN A 67 15.12 4.27 -7.10
N GLY A 68 13.85 3.86 -7.14
CA GLY A 68 12.74 4.59 -7.77
C GLY A 68 11.88 5.34 -6.76
N LEU A 69 11.71 6.66 -6.95
CA LEU A 69 10.83 7.47 -6.09
C LEU A 69 9.36 7.03 -6.22
N TYR A 70 8.89 6.79 -7.44
CA TYR A 70 7.54 6.27 -7.66
C TYR A 70 7.39 4.86 -7.08
N ASP A 71 8.37 3.99 -7.34
CA ASP A 71 8.38 2.59 -6.93
C ASP A 71 8.35 2.44 -5.40
N SER A 72 9.14 3.24 -4.69
CA SER A 72 9.11 3.33 -3.22
C SER A 72 7.77 3.85 -2.71
N SER A 73 7.14 4.79 -3.44
CA SER A 73 5.80 5.29 -3.08
C SER A 73 4.72 4.21 -3.21
N VAL A 74 4.86 3.27 -4.18
CA VAL A 74 3.95 2.12 -4.31
C VAL A 74 4.11 1.19 -3.10
N LEU A 75 5.34 0.90 -2.67
CA LEU A 75 5.57 0.14 -1.44
C LEU A 75 4.98 0.83 -0.21
N LEU A 76 5.14 2.15 -0.09
CA LEU A 76 4.56 2.93 1.00
C LEU A 76 3.03 2.81 1.04
N HIS A 77 2.37 2.84 -0.12
CA HIS A 77 0.92 2.64 -0.22
C HIS A 77 0.49 1.31 0.41
N GLU A 78 1.12 0.19 0.02
CA GLU A 78 0.79 -1.13 0.56
C GLU A 78 1.11 -1.25 2.06
N LEU A 79 2.15 -0.57 2.54
CA LEU A 79 2.48 -0.52 3.96
C LEU A 79 1.41 0.20 4.78
N VAL A 80 0.76 1.23 4.23
CA VAL A 80 -0.39 1.85 4.90
C VAL A 80 -1.54 0.86 5.03
N HIS A 81 -1.81 0.04 4.01
CA HIS A 81 -2.81 -1.04 4.13
C HIS A 81 -2.45 -2.08 5.19
N TYR A 82 -1.17 -2.43 5.31
CA TYR A 82 -0.69 -3.28 6.40
C TYR A 82 -0.97 -2.66 7.77
N LEU A 83 -0.62 -1.37 7.97
CA LEU A 83 -0.88 -0.65 9.22
C LEU A 83 -2.38 -0.54 9.54
N GLN A 84 -3.23 -0.32 8.53
CA GLN A 84 -4.68 -0.31 8.67
C GLN A 84 -5.22 -1.66 9.18
N GLN A 85 -4.67 -2.77 8.71
CA GLN A 85 -5.02 -4.10 9.22
C GLN A 85 -4.61 -4.25 10.69
N GLU A 86 -3.36 -3.92 11.03
CA GLU A 86 -2.84 -4.05 12.39
C GLU A 86 -3.63 -3.19 13.38
N ALA A 87 -4.00 -1.97 12.99
CA ALA A 87 -4.84 -1.09 13.80
C ALA A 87 -6.23 -1.71 14.06
N LYS A 88 -6.88 -2.28 13.03
CA LYS A 88 -8.18 -2.97 13.19
C LYS A 88 -8.06 -4.18 14.12
N ALA A 89 -7.00 -4.97 13.97
CA ALA A 89 -6.73 -6.13 14.82
C ALA A 89 -6.55 -5.73 16.29
N SER A 90 -5.81 -4.65 16.57
CA SER A 90 -5.61 -4.14 17.94
C SER A 90 -6.90 -3.64 18.61
N GLN A 91 -7.90 -3.23 17.83
CA GLN A 91 -9.18 -2.73 18.33
C GLN A 91 -10.20 -3.84 18.59
N GLY A 92 -9.84 -5.11 18.34
CA GLY A 92 -10.75 -6.25 18.52
C GLY A 92 -11.98 -6.22 17.60
N ALA A 93 -11.95 -5.41 16.53
CA ALA A 93 -13.04 -5.31 15.58
C ALA A 93 -13.06 -6.56 14.69
N GLY A 94 -14.19 -7.27 14.65
CA GLY A 94 -14.43 -8.30 13.64
C GLY A 94 -14.35 -7.69 12.24
N VAL A 95 -13.74 -8.39 11.29
CA VAL A 95 -13.46 -7.90 9.93
C VAL A 95 -14.74 -7.91 9.09
N HIS A 96 -15.68 -7.00 9.38
CA HIS A 96 -16.71 -6.62 8.43
C HIS A 96 -16.26 -5.37 7.67
N THR A 97 -15.53 -5.59 6.59
CA THR A 97 -15.20 -4.53 5.62
C THR A 97 -16.42 -4.22 4.76
N THR A 98 -16.88 -2.98 4.83
CA THR A 98 -17.87 -2.43 3.90
C THR A 98 -17.19 -1.83 2.68
N CYS A 99 -17.94 -1.62 1.60
CA CYS A 99 -17.45 -0.84 0.46
C CYS A 99 -16.89 0.51 0.94
N SER A 100 -17.65 1.25 1.75
CA SER A 100 -17.27 2.59 2.21
C SER A 100 -15.99 2.59 3.03
N SER A 101 -15.81 1.58 3.90
CA SER A 101 -14.57 1.45 4.67
C SER A 101 -13.36 1.11 3.78
N ASN A 102 -13.55 0.35 2.70
CA ASN A 102 -12.47 0.06 1.75
C ASN A 102 -12.11 1.31 0.96
N VAL A 103 -13.10 2.05 0.45
CA VAL A 103 -12.86 3.31 -0.26
C VAL A 103 -12.17 4.34 0.64
N ALA A 104 -12.54 4.42 1.91
CA ALA A 104 -11.85 5.28 2.88
C ALA A 104 -10.38 4.86 3.09
N ALA A 105 -10.14 3.56 3.27
CA ALA A 105 -8.79 3.01 3.43
C ALA A 105 -7.88 3.28 2.22
N GLU A 106 -8.39 3.09 1.01
CA GLU A 106 -7.70 3.40 -0.25
C GLU A 106 -7.39 4.89 -0.38
N ARG A 107 -8.35 5.77 -0.06
CA ARG A 107 -8.13 7.23 -0.09
C ARG A 107 -7.04 7.66 0.87
N GLU A 108 -6.97 7.04 2.04
CA GLU A 108 -5.92 7.29 3.03
C GLU A 108 -4.55 6.84 2.52
N ALA A 109 -4.44 5.62 1.99
CA ALA A 109 -3.20 5.09 1.44
C ALA A 109 -2.66 5.95 0.28
N TYR A 110 -3.53 6.33 -0.67
CA TYR A 110 -3.15 7.30 -1.72
C TYR A 110 -2.84 8.70 -1.18
N GLY A 111 -3.47 9.11 -0.08
CA GLY A 111 -3.15 10.34 0.62
C GLY A 111 -1.71 10.36 1.13
N ALA A 112 -1.31 9.31 1.83
CA ALA A 112 0.06 9.13 2.32
C ALA A 112 1.08 9.00 1.17
N GLN A 113 0.75 8.24 0.13
CA GLN A 113 1.59 8.11 -1.07
C GLN A 113 1.85 9.47 -1.73
N ARG A 114 0.79 10.28 -1.93
CA ARG A 114 0.92 11.61 -2.52
C ARG A 114 1.76 12.54 -1.64
N GLU A 115 1.54 12.55 -0.33
CA GLU A 115 2.31 13.36 0.62
C GLU A 115 3.80 12.99 0.61
N TYR A 116 4.12 11.69 0.56
CA TYR A 116 5.50 11.23 0.39
C TYR A 116 6.14 11.82 -0.87
N LEU A 117 5.48 11.68 -2.02
CA LEU A 117 5.98 12.21 -3.31
C LEU A 117 6.17 13.73 -3.27
N LEU A 118 5.23 14.46 -2.66
CA LEU A 118 5.30 15.91 -2.50
C LEU A 118 6.49 16.35 -1.64
N ARG A 119 6.86 15.61 -0.59
CA ARG A 119 8.03 15.92 0.25
C ARG A 119 9.36 15.79 -0.49
N TYR A 120 9.40 15.00 -1.55
CA TYR A 120 10.53 14.93 -2.49
C TYR A 120 10.41 15.97 -3.62
N GLY A 121 9.49 16.93 -3.54
CA GLY A 121 9.29 17.97 -4.55
C GLY A 121 8.64 17.47 -5.84
N ASN A 122 8.07 16.26 -5.85
CA ASN A 122 7.48 15.65 -7.03
C ASN A 122 5.95 15.60 -6.91
N TYR A 123 5.26 16.35 -7.76
CA TYR A 123 3.81 16.21 -7.91
C TYR A 123 3.50 15.10 -8.93
N MET A 124 2.89 14.01 -8.45
CA MET A 124 2.30 12.98 -9.32
C MET A 124 0.85 12.72 -8.91
N PRO A 125 -0.10 12.66 -9.87
CA PRO A 125 -1.52 12.50 -9.60
C PRO A 125 -1.90 11.04 -9.28
N VAL A 126 -1.20 10.42 -8.33
CA VAL A 126 -1.51 9.08 -7.81
C VAL A 126 -2.88 9.07 -7.13
N GLY A 127 -3.60 7.95 -7.27
CA GLY A 127 -4.95 7.80 -6.71
C GLY A 127 -6.03 8.64 -7.39
N SER A 128 -5.76 9.22 -8.57
CA SER A 128 -6.75 9.99 -9.34
C SER A 128 -8.00 9.19 -9.71
N SER A 129 -7.88 7.86 -9.83
CA SER A 129 -9.01 6.93 -9.98
C SER A 129 -10.02 7.04 -8.83
N MET A 130 -9.56 7.34 -7.61
CA MET A 130 -10.41 7.42 -6.41
C MET A 130 -11.39 8.59 -6.39
N HIS A 131 -11.25 9.58 -7.29
CA HIS A 131 -12.18 10.72 -7.40
C HIS A 131 -13.59 10.29 -7.83
N ASN A 132 -13.70 9.24 -8.63
CA ASN A 132 -14.97 8.75 -9.16
C ASN A 132 -15.45 7.46 -8.46
N VAL A 133 -14.67 6.95 -7.50
CA VAL A 133 -15.05 5.76 -6.74
C VAL A 133 -15.97 6.16 -5.60
N SER A 134 -17.16 5.59 -5.60
CA SER A 134 -18.16 5.73 -4.55
C SER A 134 -18.79 4.39 -4.20
N CYS A 135 -19.33 4.36 -2.99
CA CYS A 135 -20.35 3.43 -2.52
C CYS A 135 -21.61 4.27 -2.29
#